data_AF-A0A147BIY8-F1
#
_entry.id   AF-A0A147BIY8-F1
#
_cell.length_a   1.000
_cell.length_b   1.000
_cell.length_c   1.000
_cell.angle_alpha   90.00
_cell.angle_beta   90.00
_cell.angle_gamma   90.00
#
_symmetry.space_group_name_H-M   'P 1'
#
loop_
_entity.id
_entity.type
_entity.pdbx_description
1 polymer ?
#
loop_
_entity_poly.entity_id
_entity_poly.type
_entity_poly.pdbx_seq_one_letter_code
_entity_poly.pdbx_strand_id
1 'polypeptide(L)'
;ERLREHRASLRATPSGHLAVHCDRCGCSPAFGDTNILGTYKEQRAREILEAFQIASRGEGCISQPSLALTEGELAFLKTTTRVNT
;
A
#
# COMPACT_ATOMS: atom_id res chain seq x y z
N GLU A 1 8.00 -2.39 -11.05
CA GLU A 1 6.87 -3.11 -11.69
C GLU A 1 5.51 -2.61 -11.23
N ARG A 2 5.22 -2.60 -9.92
CA ARG A 2 3.93 -2.15 -9.35
C ARG A 2 3.35 -0.83 -9.87
N LEU A 3 4.12 0.26 -9.91
CA LEU A 3 3.62 1.54 -10.44
C LEU A 3 3.19 1.45 -11.91
N ARG A 4 3.84 0.58 -12.69
CA ARG A 4 3.45 0.33 -14.09
C ARG A 4 2.11 -0.40 -14.16
N GLU A 5 1.92 -1.41 -13.31
CA GLU A 5 0.64 -2.16 -13.19
C GLU A 5 -0.50 -1.21 -12.79
N HIS A 6 -0.29 -0.36 -11.79
CA HIS A 6 -1.27 0.65 -11.37
C HIS A 6 -1.59 1.66 -12.48
N ARG A 7 -0.59 2.12 -13.24
CA ARG A 7 -0.84 3.00 -14.38
C ARG A 7 -1.65 2.30 -15.48
N ALA A 8 -1.40 1.01 -15.70
CA ALA A 8 -2.14 0.22 -16.68
C ALA A 8 -3.60 -0.01 -16.24
N SER A 9 -3.85 -0.27 -14.96
CA SER A 9 -5.19 -0.53 -14.43
C SER A 9 -6.14 0.67 -14.57
N LEU A 10 -5.63 1.89 -14.64
CA LEU A 10 -6.43 3.11 -14.87
C LEU A 10 -6.90 3.29 -16.32
N ARG A 11 -6.30 2.57 -17.28
CA ARG A 11 -6.63 2.68 -18.72
C ARG A 11 -7.61 1.61 -19.20
N ALA A 12 -7.78 0.55 -18.41
CA ALA A 12 -8.72 -0.52 -18.67
C ALA A 12 -10.04 -0.26 -17.92
N THR A 13 -11.01 -1.17 -18.05
CA THR A 13 -12.16 -1.21 -17.14
C THR A 13 -11.66 -1.15 -15.69
N PRO A 14 -12.14 -0.21 -14.86
CA PRO A 14 -11.62 -0.01 -13.51
C PRO A 14 -11.63 -1.32 -12.72
N SER A 15 -10.44 -1.78 -12.36
CA SER A 15 -10.24 -2.99 -11.57
C SER A 15 -9.14 -2.77 -10.54
N GLY A 16 -9.31 -3.38 -9.37
CA GLY A 16 -8.47 -3.12 -8.20
C GLY A 16 -8.81 -1.81 -7.49
N HIS A 17 -8.38 -1.73 -6.23
CA HIS A 17 -8.75 -0.65 -5.31
C HIS A 17 -8.45 0.76 -5.83
N LEU A 18 -7.27 0.96 -6.43
CA LEU A 18 -6.86 2.27 -6.95
C LEU A 18 -7.76 2.75 -8.10
N ALA A 19 -8.00 1.91 -9.10
CA ALA A 19 -8.79 2.31 -10.26
C ALA A 19 -10.25 2.57 -9.88
N VAL A 20 -10.83 1.72 -9.03
CA VAL A 20 -12.20 1.90 -8.52
C VAL A 20 -12.32 3.18 -7.68
N HIS A 21 -11.31 3.50 -6.87
CA HIS A 21 -11.31 4.76 -6.11
C HIS A 21 -11.26 5.98 -7.03
N CYS A 22 -10.34 6.01 -8.00
CA CYS A 22 -10.20 7.12 -8.93
C CYS A 22 -11.46 7.33 -9.77
N ASP A 23 -12.11 6.26 -10.23
CA ASP A 23 -13.37 6.30 -10.97
C ASP A 23 -14.50 6.93 -10.14
N ARG A 24 -14.66 6.52 -8.88
CA ARG A 24 -15.72 7.02 -7.98
C ARG A 24 -15.44 8.41 -7.43
N CYS A 25 -14.18 8.70 -7.10
CA CYS A 25 -13.78 9.97 -6.48
C CYS A 25 -13.55 11.08 -7.52
N GLY A 26 -13.19 10.72 -8.75
CA GLY A 26 -12.76 11.65 -9.80
C GLY A 26 -11.32 12.17 -9.60
N CYS A 27 -10.59 11.62 -8.63
CA CYS A 27 -9.20 12.01 -8.35
C CYS A 27 -8.23 11.29 -9.31
N SER A 28 -7.05 11.89 -9.52
CA SER A 28 -5.97 11.30 -10.30
C SER A 28 -4.77 10.94 -9.41
N PRO A 29 -4.17 9.76 -9.56
CA PRO A 29 -3.01 9.39 -8.74
C PRO A 29 -1.77 10.22 -9.09
N ALA A 30 -1.10 10.75 -8.08
CA ALA A 30 0.16 11.49 -8.21
C ALA A 30 1.36 10.54 -8.35
N PHE A 31 1.47 9.83 -9.48
CA PHE A 31 2.56 8.86 -9.68
C PHE A 31 3.97 9.49 -9.73
N GLY A 32 4.09 10.82 -9.90
CA GLY A 32 5.38 11.51 -9.83
C GLY A 32 5.92 11.64 -8.40
N ASP A 33 5.02 11.63 -7.42
CA ASP A 33 5.32 11.91 -6.01
C ASP A 33 5.34 10.63 -5.15
N THR A 34 5.37 9.46 -5.78
CA THR A 34 5.39 8.17 -5.07
C THR A 34 6.78 7.88 -4.52
N ASN A 35 6.84 7.54 -3.23
CA ASN A 35 8.06 7.06 -2.59
C ASN A 35 8.04 5.54 -2.40
N ILE A 36 9.20 4.89 -2.56
CA ILE A 36 9.35 3.45 -2.29
C ILE A 36 9.63 3.29 -0.79
N LEU A 37 8.68 2.68 -0.06
CA LEU A 37 8.79 2.48 1.39
C LEU A 37 9.83 1.41 1.78
N GLY A 38 10.14 0.49 0.88
CA GLY A 38 11.16 -0.54 1.09
C GLY A 38 11.21 -1.57 -0.02
N THR A 39 12.34 -2.26 -0.13
CA THR A 39 12.57 -3.35 -1.09
C THR A 39 13.08 -4.58 -0.36
N TYR A 40 12.37 -5.70 -0.49
CA TYR A 40 12.73 -6.95 0.17
C TYR A 40 12.78 -8.07 -0.85
N LYS A 41 13.78 -8.94 -0.73
CA LYS A 41 13.89 -10.17 -1.53
C LYS A 41 12.83 -11.20 -1.11
N GLU A 42 12.61 -11.30 0.19
CA GLU A 42 11.67 -12.25 0.77
C GLU A 42 10.23 -11.74 0.68
N GLN A 43 9.35 -12.56 0.10
CA GLN A 43 7.93 -12.23 -0.06
C GLN A 43 7.27 -11.91 1.29
N ARG A 44 7.45 -12.77 2.31
CA ARG A 44 6.84 -12.56 3.63
C ARG A 44 7.25 -11.24 4.27
N ALA A 45 8.53 -10.87 4.17
CA ALA A 45 9.02 -9.61 4.74
C ALA A 45 8.35 -8.39 4.06
N ARG A 46 8.21 -8.44 2.73
CA ARG A 46 7.50 -7.40 1.98
C ARG A 46 6.03 -7.31 2.38
N GLU A 47 5.33 -8.44 2.48
CA GLU A 47 3.91 -8.48 2.82
C GLU A 47 3.65 -8.02 4.25
N ILE A 48 4.54 -8.33 5.21
CA ILE A 48 4.47 -7.83 6.58
C ILE A 48 4.62 -6.30 6.61
N LEU A 49 5.61 -5.75 5.90
CA LEU A 49 5.78 -4.29 5.83
C LEU A 49 4.56 -3.63 5.17
N GLU A 50 4.05 -4.21 4.08
CA GLU A 50 2.87 -3.71 3.37
C GLU A 50 1.65 -3.68 4.29
N ALA A 51 1.36 -4.78 4.99
CA ALA A 51 0.27 -4.85 5.94
C ALA A 51 0.42 -3.84 7.09
N PHE A 52 1.64 -3.68 7.61
CA PHE A 52 1.93 -2.70 8.64
C PHE A 52 1.69 -1.26 8.18
N GLN A 53 2.15 -0.91 6.97
CA GLN A 53 2.01 0.44 6.41
C GLN A 53 0.56 0.76 6.07
N ILE A 54 -0.21 -0.20 5.53
CA ILE A 54 -1.63 -0.05 5.26
C ILE A 54 -2.39 0.17 6.57
N ALA A 55 -2.19 -0.71 7.56
CA ALA A 55 -2.86 -0.61 8.86
C ALA A 55 -2.52 0.70 9.59
N SER A 56 -1.28 1.17 9.51
CA SER A 56 -0.83 2.41 10.15
C SER A 56 -1.43 3.68 9.54
N ARG A 57 -1.90 3.61 8.29
CA ARG A 57 -2.55 4.73 7.57
C ARG A 57 -4.08 4.73 7.70
N GLY A 58 -4.67 3.64 8.19
CA GLY A 58 -6.11 3.50 8.42
C GLY A 58 -6.93 3.84 7.17
N GLU A 59 -8.00 4.63 7.36
CA GLU A 59 -8.89 5.07 6.27
C GLU A 59 -8.20 5.94 5.20
N GLY A 60 -7.01 6.47 5.49
CA GLY A 60 -6.18 7.19 4.52
C GLY A 60 -5.50 6.28 3.49
N CYS A 61 -5.65 4.96 3.60
CA CYS A 61 -5.10 4.00 2.65
C CYS A 61 -6.21 3.13 2.05
N ILE A 62 -6.38 3.23 0.73
CA ILE A 62 -7.35 2.42 -0.02
C ILE A 62 -6.88 0.99 -0.31
N SER A 63 -5.64 0.67 0.02
CA SER A 63 -5.06 -0.65 -0.25
C SER A 63 -5.57 -1.68 0.75
N GLN A 64 -5.65 -2.93 0.29
CA GLN A 64 -5.95 -4.08 1.15
C GLN A 64 -4.69 -4.94 1.27
N PRO A 65 -4.27 -5.31 2.49
CA PRO A 65 -3.08 -6.12 2.66
C PRO A 65 -3.35 -7.58 2.28
N SER A 66 -2.31 -8.29 1.81
CA SER A 66 -2.40 -9.72 1.48
C SER A 66 -2.40 -10.63 2.72
N LEU A 67 -2.01 -10.09 3.88
CA LEU A 67 -2.07 -10.76 5.18
C LEU A 67 -2.66 -9.84 6.24
N ALA A 68 -3.31 -10.44 7.24
CA ALA A 68 -3.79 -9.72 8.41
C ALA A 68 -2.73 -9.80 9.51
N LEU A 69 -2.38 -8.64 10.08
CA LEU A 69 -1.56 -8.56 11.28
C LEU A 69 -2.47 -8.44 12.50
N THR A 70 -2.13 -9.15 13.56
CA THR A 70 -2.74 -8.99 14.88
C THR A 70 -2.33 -7.67 15.51
N GLU A 71 -3.08 -7.23 16.52
CA GLU A 71 -2.73 -6.02 17.29
C GLU A 71 -1.34 -6.13 17.94
N GLY A 72 -0.97 -7.31 18.43
CA GLY A 72 0.34 -7.58 19.03
C GLY A 72 1.48 -7.44 18.02
N GLU A 73 1.31 -7.98 16.80
CA GLU A 73 2.29 -7.83 15.72
C GLU A 73 2.42 -6.38 15.27
N LEU A 74 1.31 -5.65 15.14
CA LEU A 74 1.32 -4.22 14.84
C LEU A 74 2.06 -3.43 15.91
N ALA A 75 1.78 -3.69 17.19
CA ALA A 75 2.45 -3.03 18.31
C ALA A 75 3.97 -3.30 18.30
N PHE A 76 4.38 -4.54 18.06
CA PHE A 76 5.79 -4.91 17.94
C PHE A 76 6.50 -4.23 16.76
N LEU A 77 5.83 -4.13 15.61
CA LEU A 77 6.39 -3.46 14.44
C LEU A 77 6.51 -1.94 14.65
N LYS A 78 5.55 -1.31 15.34
CA LYS A 78 5.62 0.13 15.70
C LYS A 78 6.84 0.47 16.54
N THR A 79 7.24 -0.40 17.47
CA THR A 79 8.40 -0.14 18.34
C THR A 79 9.74 -0.39 17.64
N THR A 80 9.75 -1.25 16.63
CA THR A 80 10.98 -1.72 15.97
C THR A 80 11.28 -0.93 14.68
N THR A 81 10.27 -0.39 14.01
CA THR A 81 10.45 0.42 12.80
C THR A 81 10.75 1.88 13.16
N ARG A 82 12.00 2.33 13.02
CA ARG A 82 12.32 3.76 12.96
C ARG A 82 11.74 4.33 11.68
N VAL A 83 10.59 4.97 11.77
CA VAL A 83 10.05 5.76 10.66
C VAL A 83 10.90 7.02 10.55
N ASN A 84 11.84 7.06 9.61
CA ASN A 84 12.38 8.33 9.14
C ASN A 84 11.25 9.01 8.36
N THR A 85 10.55 9.92 9.04
CA THR A 85 9.68 10.92 8.42
C THR A 85 10.50 11.92 7.63
#